data_AF-A0AAW4Z2M8-F1
#
_entry.id   AF-A0AAW4Z2M8-F1
#
_cell.length_a   1.000
_cell.length_b   1.000
_cell.length_c   1.000
_cell.angle_alpha   90.00
_cell.angle_beta   90.00
_cell.angle_gamma   90.00
#
_symmetry.space_group_name_H-M   'P 1'
#
loop_
_entity.id
_entity.type
_entity.pdbx_description
1 polymer ?
#
loop_
_entity_poly.entity_id
_entity_poly.type
_entity_poly.pdbx_seq_one_letter_code
_entity_poly.pdbx_strand_id
1 'polypeptide(L)'
;MEKIYRVLVIFQKVNGEPGFLYGHGIEWDLTSLDYKKLKWTRLNITGNVEVGFRDYEKEEDFKKEISGGELVIDEEITLKIPNVISEEMLIEKDFTKEEEFNPFINLCSFATYLFYPEQDFQDVENTISQSKALGKIKKKFGVDLEKHPHLLFSFGLYYPVRIEERFKYYGKESSPNCSIQLHDYFNKYEGCDVKIIVEGDGVRHTEKFKLSNLKREFECGFSPDSVETIILRNDEKIYRSKSLLVKKIHITMNYQSGPDLMVGNKKIHRHSSTDIVIGDDE
;
A
#
# COMPACT_ATOMS: atom_id res chain seq x y z
N MET A 1 -22.83 -0.03 3.15
CA MET A 1 -21.97 0.04 1.95
C MET A 1 -22.08 -1.29 1.24
N GLU A 2 -22.23 -1.26 -0.07
CA GLU A 2 -22.28 -2.48 -0.87
C GLU A 2 -20.84 -2.93 -1.19
N LYS A 3 -20.60 -4.24 -1.16
CA LYS A 3 -19.27 -4.82 -1.42
C LYS A 3 -19.31 -5.61 -2.71
N ILE A 4 -18.20 -5.60 -3.43
CA ILE A 4 -17.95 -6.45 -4.60
C ILE A 4 -16.53 -7.01 -4.53
N TYR A 5 -16.27 -8.03 -5.32
CA TYR A 5 -14.91 -8.54 -5.54
C TYR A 5 -14.47 -8.19 -6.96
N ARG A 6 -13.51 -7.26 -7.05
CA ARG A 6 -13.06 -6.66 -8.30
C ARG A 6 -11.86 -7.42 -8.85
N VAL A 7 -11.98 -7.93 -10.06
CA VAL A 7 -10.95 -8.74 -10.72
C VAL A 7 -10.42 -8.04 -11.96
N LEU A 8 -9.09 -8.01 -12.07
CA LEU A 8 -8.35 -7.57 -13.24
C LEU A 8 -7.42 -8.69 -13.67
N VAL A 9 -7.40 -8.99 -14.97
CA VAL A 9 -6.45 -9.94 -15.58
C VAL A 9 -5.77 -9.30 -16.76
N ILE A 10 -4.47 -9.48 -16.86
CA ILE A 10 -3.62 -9.07 -17.96
C ILE A 10 -3.20 -10.33 -18.68
N PHE A 11 -3.40 -10.35 -19.98
CA PHE A 11 -3.05 -11.48 -20.82
C PHE A 11 -2.51 -11.01 -22.15
N GLN A 12 -1.77 -11.89 -22.80
CA GLN A 12 -1.13 -11.64 -24.07
C GLN A 12 -1.48 -12.75 -25.05
N LYS A 13 -1.81 -12.37 -26.29
CA LYS A 13 -1.96 -13.31 -27.39
C LYS A 13 -0.57 -13.66 -27.96
N VAL A 14 -0.16 -14.91 -27.81
CA VAL A 14 1.07 -15.46 -28.40
C VAL A 14 0.66 -16.47 -29.46
N ASN A 15 1.03 -16.22 -30.73
CA ASN A 15 0.62 -17.06 -31.87
C ASN A 15 -0.90 -17.28 -32.00
N GLY A 16 -1.71 -16.32 -31.55
CA GLY A 16 -3.17 -16.39 -31.56
C GLY A 16 -3.79 -16.96 -30.27
N GLU A 17 -3.00 -17.64 -29.44
CA GLU A 17 -3.46 -18.23 -28.18
C GLU A 17 -3.32 -17.25 -27.01
N PRO A 18 -4.31 -17.13 -26.12
CA PRO A 18 -4.24 -16.23 -24.98
C PRO A 18 -3.43 -16.84 -23.81
N GLY A 19 -2.31 -16.19 -23.47
CA GLY A 19 -1.48 -16.50 -22.31
C GLY A 19 -1.71 -15.52 -21.17
N PHE A 20 -1.92 -16.04 -19.95
CA PHE A 20 -2.01 -15.23 -18.74
C PHE A 20 -0.65 -14.57 -18.42
N LEU A 21 -0.65 -13.28 -18.08
CA LEU A 21 0.55 -12.57 -17.65
C LEU A 21 0.51 -12.19 -16.18
N TYR A 22 -0.63 -11.72 -15.69
CA TYR A 22 -0.80 -11.30 -14.30
C TYR A 22 -2.28 -11.11 -14.01
N GLY A 23 -2.69 -11.31 -12.76
CA GLY A 23 -4.04 -10.98 -12.33
C GLY A 23 -4.07 -10.56 -10.88
N HIS A 24 -5.13 -9.84 -10.53
CA HIS A 24 -5.46 -9.63 -9.14
C HIS A 24 -6.96 -9.54 -8.93
N GLY A 25 -7.35 -9.89 -7.70
CA GLY A 25 -8.68 -9.67 -7.18
C GLY A 25 -8.58 -8.87 -5.88
N ILE A 26 -9.50 -7.93 -5.68
CA ILE A 26 -9.56 -7.11 -4.47
C ILE A 26 -11.01 -6.96 -4.01
N GLU A 27 -11.29 -7.16 -2.73
CA GLU A 27 -12.58 -6.77 -2.16
C GLU A 27 -12.71 -5.25 -2.22
N TRP A 28 -13.80 -4.72 -2.76
CA TRP A 28 -13.99 -3.28 -2.91
C TRP A 28 -15.31 -2.86 -2.29
N ASP A 29 -15.22 -1.91 -1.35
CA ASP A 29 -16.41 -1.30 -0.77
C ASP A 29 -16.86 -0.14 -1.66
N LEU A 30 -17.99 -0.31 -2.34
CA LEU A 30 -18.52 0.67 -3.28
C LEU A 30 -19.09 1.89 -2.54
N THR A 31 -18.70 3.06 -3.04
CA THR A 31 -19.35 4.33 -2.73
C THR A 31 -20.46 4.62 -3.75
N SER A 32 -21.24 5.68 -3.51
CA SER A 32 -22.27 6.16 -4.43
C SER A 32 -21.74 6.61 -5.80
N LEU A 33 -20.43 6.82 -5.93
CA LEU A 33 -19.79 7.26 -7.18
C LEU A 33 -19.19 6.10 -7.97
N ASP A 34 -19.12 4.91 -7.37
CA ASP A 34 -18.52 3.76 -8.02
C ASP A 34 -19.50 3.05 -8.96
N TYR A 35 -18.95 2.44 -10.00
CA TYR A 35 -19.69 1.63 -10.95
C TYR A 35 -19.44 0.14 -10.72
N LYS A 36 -20.34 -0.69 -11.26
CA LYS A 36 -20.19 -2.15 -11.34
C LYS A 36 -20.03 -2.61 -12.78
N LYS A 37 -19.20 -3.63 -12.99
CA LYS A 37 -19.06 -4.36 -14.25
C LYS A 37 -19.23 -5.86 -14.01
N LEU A 38 -20.47 -6.31 -13.93
CA LEU A 38 -20.79 -7.73 -13.67
C LEU A 38 -20.39 -8.68 -14.82
N LYS A 39 -20.14 -8.13 -16.02
CA LYS A 39 -19.67 -8.86 -17.20
C LYS A 39 -18.23 -8.49 -17.51
N TRP A 40 -17.50 -9.47 -18.04
CA TRP A 40 -16.16 -9.27 -18.55
C TRP A 40 -16.12 -8.13 -19.58
N THR A 41 -15.25 -7.16 -19.31
CA THR A 41 -14.93 -6.07 -20.23
C THR A 41 -13.47 -6.21 -20.64
N ARG A 42 -13.20 -6.19 -21.95
CA ARG A 42 -11.85 -6.26 -22.50
C ARG A 42 -11.36 -4.89 -22.96
N LEU A 43 -10.08 -4.61 -22.75
CA LEU A 43 -9.39 -3.44 -23.27
C LEU A 43 -8.06 -3.84 -23.88
N ASN A 44 -7.86 -3.55 -25.17
CA ASN A 44 -6.56 -3.68 -25.80
C ASN A 44 -5.62 -2.54 -25.35
N ILE A 45 -4.44 -2.89 -24.86
CA ILE A 45 -3.43 -1.92 -24.40
C ILE A 45 -2.46 -1.57 -25.51
N THR A 46 -1.94 -2.60 -26.18
CA THR A 46 -1.02 -2.48 -27.31
C THR A 46 -0.85 -3.83 -27.99
N GLY A 47 -1.03 -3.86 -29.31
CA GLY A 47 -0.77 -5.06 -30.12
C GLY A 47 -1.53 -6.27 -29.58
N ASN A 48 -0.79 -7.22 -29.03
CA ASN A 48 -1.28 -8.49 -28.51
C ASN A 48 -1.55 -8.51 -27.00
N VAL A 49 -1.35 -7.41 -26.27
CA VAL A 49 -1.61 -7.33 -24.82
C VAL A 49 -2.99 -6.72 -24.56
N GLU A 50 -3.81 -7.46 -23.81
CA GLU A 50 -5.17 -7.11 -23.44
C GLU A 50 -5.35 -7.19 -21.92
N VAL A 51 -6.32 -6.43 -21.41
CA VAL A 51 -6.74 -6.45 -20.01
C VAL A 51 -8.22 -6.83 -19.96
N GLY A 52 -8.55 -7.83 -19.16
CA GLY A 52 -9.90 -8.21 -18.79
C GLY A 52 -10.25 -7.66 -17.41
N PHE A 53 -11.48 -7.20 -17.26
CA PHE A 53 -12.00 -6.70 -15.99
C PHE A 53 -13.43 -7.17 -15.72
N ARG A 54 -13.71 -7.60 -14.48
CA ARG A 54 -15.04 -7.99 -14.02
C ARG A 54 -15.18 -7.79 -12.52
N ASP A 55 -16.35 -7.39 -12.08
CA ASP A 55 -16.76 -7.37 -10.69
C ASP A 55 -17.66 -8.59 -10.39
N TYR A 56 -17.36 -9.30 -9.31
CA TYR A 56 -18.18 -10.35 -8.73
C TYR A 56 -18.92 -9.81 -7.51
N GLU A 57 -20.07 -10.39 -7.19
CA GLU A 57 -20.80 -10.00 -5.98
C GLU A 57 -20.04 -10.45 -4.73
N LYS A 58 -19.36 -11.60 -4.80
CA LYS A 58 -18.58 -12.17 -3.70
C LYS A 58 -17.26 -12.74 -4.18
N GLU A 59 -16.29 -12.79 -3.28
CA GLU A 59 -14.99 -13.41 -3.53
C GLU A 59 -15.12 -14.90 -3.82
N GLU A 60 -16.04 -15.60 -3.13
CA GLU A 60 -16.26 -17.03 -3.29
C GLU A 60 -16.71 -17.41 -4.70
N ASP A 61 -17.46 -16.52 -5.38
CA ASP A 61 -17.92 -16.74 -6.74
C ASP A 61 -16.73 -16.80 -7.70
N PHE A 62 -15.77 -15.87 -7.53
CA PHE A 62 -14.53 -15.87 -8.28
C PHE A 62 -13.66 -17.09 -7.93
N LYS A 63 -13.45 -17.36 -6.64
CA LYS A 63 -12.67 -18.53 -6.18
C LYS A 63 -13.22 -19.84 -6.75
N LYS A 64 -14.54 -19.98 -6.86
CA LYS A 64 -15.19 -21.12 -7.49
C LYS A 64 -14.92 -21.18 -9.00
N GLU A 65 -15.02 -20.06 -9.70
CA GLU A 65 -14.72 -19.98 -11.14
C GLU A 65 -13.28 -20.42 -11.44
N ILE A 66 -12.32 -20.00 -10.62
CA ILE A 66 -10.90 -20.31 -10.82
C ILE A 66 -10.44 -21.65 -10.24
N SER A 67 -11.31 -22.34 -9.51
CA SER A 67 -10.94 -23.58 -8.81
C SER A 67 -10.39 -24.66 -9.74
N GLY A 68 -10.84 -24.68 -11.00
CA GLY A 68 -10.33 -25.59 -12.05
C GLY A 68 -9.00 -25.18 -12.70
N GLY A 69 -8.43 -24.03 -12.34
CA GLY A 69 -7.19 -23.51 -12.96
C GLY A 69 -7.40 -22.83 -14.30
N GLU A 70 -8.66 -22.61 -14.67
CA GLU A 70 -9.06 -21.92 -15.90
C GLU A 70 -9.99 -20.76 -15.58
N LEU A 71 -9.88 -19.68 -16.33
CA LEU A 71 -10.73 -18.50 -16.26
C LEU A 71 -11.29 -18.20 -17.64
N VAL A 72 -12.61 -18.26 -17.77
CA VAL A 72 -13.31 -17.99 -19.02
C VAL A 72 -13.72 -16.53 -19.06
N ILE A 73 -13.11 -15.74 -19.95
CA ILE A 73 -13.45 -14.33 -20.14
C ILE A 73 -14.63 -14.20 -21.11
N ASP A 74 -14.57 -14.92 -22.22
CA ASP A 74 -15.66 -15.08 -23.19
C ASP A 74 -15.43 -16.32 -24.06
N GLU A 75 -16.24 -16.49 -25.12
CA GLU A 75 -16.18 -17.64 -26.03
C GLU A 75 -14.82 -17.81 -26.74
N GLU A 76 -14.02 -16.75 -26.83
CA GLU A 76 -12.72 -16.75 -27.52
C GLU A 76 -11.53 -16.87 -26.57
N ILE A 77 -11.71 -16.53 -25.29
CA ILE A 77 -10.62 -16.35 -24.34
C ILE A 77 -10.86 -17.16 -23.07
N THR A 78 -10.13 -18.28 -22.98
CA THR A 78 -9.94 -19.04 -21.75
C THR A 78 -8.48 -18.95 -21.34
N LEU A 79 -8.23 -18.46 -20.13
CA LEU A 79 -6.90 -18.33 -19.57
C LEU A 79 -6.64 -19.46 -18.59
N LYS A 80 -5.50 -20.14 -18.73
CA LYS A 80 -4.95 -20.90 -17.61
C LYS A 80 -4.46 -19.88 -16.59
N ILE A 81 -4.80 -20.10 -15.32
CA ILE A 81 -4.43 -19.22 -14.22
C ILE A 81 -3.86 -20.04 -13.06
N PRO A 82 -2.95 -19.45 -12.26
CA PRO A 82 -2.36 -20.16 -11.14
C PRO A 82 -3.41 -20.41 -10.05
N ASN A 83 -3.51 -21.66 -9.58
CA ASN A 83 -4.44 -22.07 -8.53
C ASN A 83 -3.85 -23.14 -7.56
N VAL A 84 -2.55 -23.43 -7.65
CA VAL A 84 -1.94 -24.61 -7.01
C VAL A 84 -1.14 -24.24 -5.75
N ILE A 85 -0.28 -23.23 -5.84
CA ILE A 85 0.59 -22.81 -4.75
C ILE A 85 0.11 -21.45 -4.28
N SER A 86 -0.16 -21.30 -2.98
CA SER A 86 -0.52 -20.04 -2.36
C SER A 86 0.51 -19.61 -1.33
N GLU A 87 1.00 -18.38 -1.43
CA GLU A 87 1.80 -17.75 -0.38
C GLU A 87 1.09 -16.50 0.15
N GLU A 88 1.06 -16.38 1.47
CA GLU A 88 0.55 -15.18 2.13
C GLU A 88 1.70 -14.19 2.33
N MET A 89 1.51 -12.99 1.80
CA MET A 89 2.50 -11.93 1.88
C MET A 89 1.91 -10.71 2.57
N LEU A 90 2.61 -10.27 3.61
CA LEU A 90 2.35 -8.98 4.24
C LEU A 90 2.94 -7.88 3.36
N ILE A 91 2.12 -6.90 3.03
CA ILE A 91 2.55 -5.68 2.36
C ILE A 91 2.94 -4.69 3.46
N GLU A 92 4.23 -4.66 3.79
CA GLU A 92 4.76 -3.79 4.83
C GLU A 92 4.75 -2.33 4.39
N LYS A 93 4.16 -1.46 5.23
CA LYS A 93 4.25 -0.01 5.07
C LYS A 93 5.41 0.50 5.92
N ASP A 94 6.52 0.75 5.26
CA ASP A 94 7.70 1.35 5.86
C ASP A 94 7.83 2.80 5.40
N PHE A 95 7.24 3.72 6.17
CA PHE A 95 7.27 5.16 5.87
C PHE A 95 8.67 5.79 5.98
N THR A 96 9.69 4.99 6.31
CA THR A 96 11.09 5.43 6.30
C THR A 96 11.76 5.26 4.93
N LYS A 97 11.12 4.54 4.00
CA LYS A 97 11.61 4.33 2.64
C LYS A 97 10.79 5.18 1.66
N GLU A 98 11.41 5.61 0.56
CA GLU A 98 10.66 6.19 -0.56
C GLU A 98 9.67 5.14 -1.09
N GLU A 99 8.38 5.32 -0.79
CA GLU A 99 7.33 4.51 -1.39
C GLU A 99 7.16 4.89 -2.86
N GLU A 100 7.28 3.91 -3.75
CA GLU A 100 6.73 4.07 -5.09
C GLU A 100 5.21 3.90 -5.03
N PHE A 101 4.52 5.02 -5.16
CA PHE A 101 3.06 5.13 -5.18
C PHE A 101 2.40 4.06 -6.09
N ASN A 102 1.72 3.08 -5.48
CA ASN A 102 0.76 2.20 -6.15
C ASN A 102 -0.62 2.38 -5.49
N PRO A 103 -1.62 2.92 -6.20
CA PRO A 103 -2.87 3.38 -5.61
C PRO A 103 -3.75 2.27 -5.01
N PHE A 104 -3.54 1.00 -5.35
CA PHE A 104 -4.34 -0.12 -4.80
C PHE A 104 -3.61 -0.91 -3.71
N ILE A 105 -2.30 -1.09 -3.84
CA ILE A 105 -1.47 -1.77 -2.83
C ILE A 105 -1.44 -0.98 -1.52
N ASN A 106 -1.46 0.35 -1.57
CA ASN A 106 -1.50 1.19 -0.37
C ASN A 106 -2.82 1.09 0.42
N LEU A 107 -3.86 0.46 -0.13
CA LEU A 107 -5.11 0.16 0.58
C LEU A 107 -5.13 -1.23 1.21
N CYS A 108 -4.11 -2.05 0.94
CA CYS A 108 -3.95 -3.39 1.45
C CYS A 108 -2.71 -3.42 2.35
N SER A 109 -2.72 -4.28 3.36
CA SER A 109 -1.47 -4.65 4.06
C SER A 109 -1.22 -6.15 3.99
N PHE A 110 -2.04 -6.88 3.24
CA PHE A 110 -1.99 -8.32 3.14
C PHE A 110 -2.54 -8.80 1.79
N ALA A 111 -1.89 -9.79 1.20
CA ALA A 111 -2.32 -10.45 -0.02
C ALA A 111 -1.96 -11.93 -0.02
N THR A 112 -2.78 -12.76 -0.66
CA THR A 112 -2.44 -14.15 -0.98
C THR A 112 -2.07 -14.22 -2.46
N TYR A 113 -0.87 -14.65 -2.79
CA TYR A 113 -0.44 -14.84 -4.17
C TYR A 113 -0.56 -16.30 -4.58
N LEU A 114 -1.16 -16.52 -5.74
CA LEU A 114 -1.25 -17.81 -6.39
C LEU A 114 -0.17 -17.92 -7.48
N PHE A 115 0.60 -19.01 -7.47
CA PHE A 115 1.66 -19.28 -8.42
C PHE A 115 1.45 -20.60 -9.16
N TYR A 116 2.07 -20.71 -10.34
CA TYR A 116 2.25 -21.98 -11.01
C TYR A 116 3.33 -22.82 -10.31
N PRO A 117 3.27 -24.16 -10.41
CA PRO A 117 4.29 -25.05 -9.83
C PRO A 117 5.69 -24.84 -10.41
N GLU A 118 5.79 -24.47 -11.68
CA GLU A 118 7.04 -24.21 -12.39
C GLU A 118 6.85 -22.93 -13.23
N GLN A 119 7.77 -21.98 -13.09
CA GLN A 119 7.87 -20.80 -13.96
C GLN A 119 9.14 -20.91 -14.79
N ASP A 120 9.02 -20.84 -16.11
CA ASP A 120 10.19 -20.74 -16.99
C ASP A 120 10.71 -19.30 -16.96
N PHE A 121 11.95 -19.11 -16.50
CA PHE A 121 12.62 -17.81 -16.46
C PHE A 121 12.70 -17.16 -17.85
N GLN A 122 12.69 -17.96 -18.92
CA GLN A 122 12.77 -17.46 -20.28
C GLN A 122 11.49 -16.73 -20.71
N ASP A 123 10.33 -17.11 -20.16
CA ASP A 123 9.05 -16.43 -20.41
C ASP A 123 8.98 -15.06 -19.72
N VAL A 124 9.66 -14.91 -18.58
CA VAL A 124 9.75 -13.66 -17.83
C VAL A 124 10.57 -12.61 -18.60
N GLU A 125 11.78 -12.96 -19.06
CA GLU A 125 12.63 -12.05 -19.81
C GLU A 125 12.01 -11.62 -21.14
N ASN A 126 11.39 -12.57 -21.86
CA ASN A 126 10.65 -12.28 -23.09
C ASN A 126 9.48 -11.31 -22.85
N THR A 127 8.81 -11.42 -21.71
CA THR A 127 7.71 -10.50 -21.34
C THR A 127 8.23 -9.11 -20.96
N ILE A 128 9.33 -9.03 -20.20
CA ILE A 128 9.96 -7.76 -19.80
C ILE A 128 10.47 -6.98 -21.02
N SER A 129 10.91 -7.67 -22.08
CA SER A 129 11.32 -7.03 -23.34
C SER A 129 10.21 -6.20 -24.01
N GLN A 130 8.95 -6.34 -23.57
CA GLN A 130 7.78 -5.58 -24.02
C GLN A 130 7.53 -4.30 -23.21
N SER A 131 8.59 -3.58 -22.81
CA SER A 131 8.56 -2.41 -21.91
C SER A 131 7.46 -1.37 -22.24
N LYS A 132 7.13 -1.17 -23.53
CA LYS A 132 6.05 -0.26 -23.96
C LYS A 132 4.65 -0.69 -23.48
N ALA A 133 4.37 -2.00 -23.42
CA ALA A 133 3.12 -2.54 -22.90
C ALA A 133 3.04 -2.39 -21.39
N LEU A 134 4.11 -2.78 -20.70
CA LEU A 134 4.23 -2.70 -19.24
C LEU A 134 4.12 -1.25 -18.75
N GLY A 135 4.79 -0.30 -19.40
CA GLY A 135 4.67 1.12 -19.07
C GLY A 135 3.25 1.69 -19.25
N LYS A 136 2.50 1.21 -20.25
CA LYS A 136 1.08 1.58 -20.41
C LYS A 136 0.19 0.96 -19.34
N ILE A 137 0.46 -0.28 -18.95
CA ILE A 137 -0.24 -0.98 -17.86
C ILE A 137 -0.02 -0.19 -16.56
N LYS A 138 1.23 0.13 -16.21
CA LYS A 138 1.58 0.97 -15.05
C LYS A 138 0.81 2.29 -15.07
N LYS A 139 0.84 3.02 -16.19
CA LYS A 139 0.18 4.32 -16.30
C LYS A 139 -1.35 4.24 -16.17
N LYS A 140 -1.99 3.20 -16.68
CA LYS A 140 -3.47 3.08 -16.68
C LYS A 140 -4.03 2.42 -15.43
N PHE A 141 -3.33 1.44 -14.89
CA PHE A 141 -3.84 0.57 -13.81
C PHE A 141 -2.98 0.61 -12.54
N GLY A 142 -1.84 1.29 -12.55
CA GLY A 142 -0.93 1.35 -11.41
C GLY A 142 -0.11 0.06 -11.18
N VAL A 143 -0.21 -0.92 -12.08
CA VAL A 143 0.52 -2.20 -11.94
C VAL A 143 1.89 -2.09 -12.60
N ASP A 144 2.95 -2.10 -11.78
CA ASP A 144 4.34 -2.00 -12.25
C ASP A 144 5.04 -3.37 -12.29
N LEU A 145 4.77 -4.13 -13.35
CA LEU A 145 5.38 -5.45 -13.56
C LEU A 145 6.85 -5.37 -13.97
N GLU A 146 7.34 -4.21 -14.42
CA GLU A 146 8.74 -4.01 -14.80
C GLU A 146 9.62 -3.90 -13.55
N LYS A 147 9.16 -3.16 -12.53
CA LYS A 147 9.83 -3.12 -11.24
C LYS A 147 9.59 -4.38 -10.40
N HIS A 148 8.45 -5.05 -10.57
CA HIS A 148 8.06 -6.22 -9.80
C HIS A 148 7.90 -7.48 -10.69
N PRO A 149 8.97 -7.96 -11.33
CA PRO A 149 8.88 -9.07 -12.29
C PRO A 149 8.49 -10.40 -11.63
N HIS A 150 8.70 -10.56 -10.32
CA HIS A 150 8.23 -11.72 -9.55
C HIS A 150 6.70 -11.85 -9.50
N LEU A 151 5.96 -10.80 -9.87
CA LEU A 151 4.50 -10.85 -10.00
C LEU A 151 4.04 -11.42 -11.35
N LEU A 152 4.94 -11.59 -12.32
CA LEU A 152 4.59 -12.21 -13.59
C LEU A 152 4.12 -13.65 -13.37
N PHE A 153 3.09 -14.04 -14.12
CA PHE A 153 2.43 -15.34 -14.04
C PHE A 153 1.88 -15.68 -12.65
N SER A 154 1.57 -14.65 -11.85
CA SER A 154 0.93 -14.78 -10.54
C SER A 154 -0.47 -14.18 -10.53
N PHE A 155 -1.30 -14.65 -9.60
CA PHE A 155 -2.59 -14.03 -9.30
C PHE A 155 -2.63 -13.59 -7.83
N GLY A 156 -2.74 -12.29 -7.58
CA GLY A 156 -2.81 -11.74 -6.23
C GLY A 156 -4.24 -11.55 -5.72
N LEU A 157 -4.59 -12.14 -4.59
CA LEU A 157 -5.82 -11.89 -3.85
C LEU A 157 -5.53 -10.86 -2.77
N TYR A 158 -5.94 -9.62 -2.97
CA TYR A 158 -5.67 -8.50 -2.09
C TYR A 158 -6.83 -8.28 -1.12
N TYR A 159 -6.49 -8.13 0.15
CA TYR A 159 -7.46 -7.88 1.21
C TYR A 159 -7.26 -6.45 1.72
N PRO A 160 -8.25 -5.55 1.51
CA PRO A 160 -8.12 -4.16 1.91
C PRO A 160 -8.04 -4.04 3.42
N VAL A 161 -6.98 -3.38 3.89
CA VAL A 161 -6.74 -3.07 5.29
C VAL A 161 -6.40 -1.58 5.35
N ARG A 162 -7.39 -0.76 5.71
CA ARG A 162 -7.22 0.69 5.85
C ARG A 162 -7.29 1.08 7.32
N ILE A 163 -6.14 0.95 7.98
CA ILE A 163 -5.92 1.46 9.32
C ILE A 163 -5.26 2.83 9.21
N GLU A 164 -5.95 3.86 9.68
CA GLU A 164 -5.32 5.16 9.95
C GLU A 164 -4.81 5.18 11.38
N GLU A 165 -3.52 5.45 11.51
CA GLU A 165 -2.82 5.54 12.78
C GLU A 165 -2.57 7.00 13.13
N ARG A 166 -2.95 7.37 14.36
CA ARG A 166 -2.63 8.66 14.94
C ARG A 166 -1.93 8.44 16.26
N PHE A 167 -0.61 8.43 16.21
CA PHE A 167 0.24 8.40 17.39
C PHE A 167 0.61 9.83 17.82
N LYS A 168 0.59 10.09 19.12
CA LYS A 168 1.09 11.34 19.72
C LYS A 168 1.86 11.05 20.99
N TYR A 169 3.02 11.69 21.13
CA TYR A 169 3.76 11.80 22.38
C TYR A 169 3.54 13.20 22.97
N TYR A 170 3.36 13.29 24.28
CA TYR A 170 2.96 14.53 24.97
C TYR A 170 4.08 15.19 25.80
N GLY A 171 5.28 14.62 25.87
CA GLY A 171 6.37 15.18 26.69
C GLY A 171 6.27 14.82 28.18
N LYS A 172 7.29 15.22 28.95
CA LYS A 172 7.68 14.66 30.26
C LYS A 172 6.80 15.02 31.49
N GLU A 173 5.61 15.60 31.32
CA GLU A 173 4.80 16.04 32.47
C GLU A 173 3.32 15.62 32.45
N SER A 174 2.89 14.77 31.50
CA SER A 174 1.56 14.17 31.54
C SER A 174 1.66 12.64 31.60
N SER A 175 1.11 12.06 32.66
CA SER A 175 0.71 10.67 32.70
C SER A 175 -0.76 10.63 32.27
N PRO A 176 -1.13 9.90 31.21
CA PRO A 176 -0.29 9.14 30.27
C PRO A 176 0.48 10.01 29.25
N ASN A 177 1.70 9.60 28.88
CA ASN A 177 2.60 10.40 28.02
C ASN A 177 2.54 10.05 26.52
N CYS A 178 1.85 8.97 26.16
CA CYS A 178 1.58 8.57 24.78
C CYS A 178 0.08 8.40 24.56
N SER A 179 -0.36 8.69 23.33
CA SER A 179 -1.66 8.24 22.85
C SER A 179 -1.58 7.67 21.45
N ILE A 180 -2.45 6.72 21.19
CA ILE A 180 -2.65 6.15 19.88
C ILE A 180 -4.14 6.00 19.59
N GLN A 181 -4.53 6.34 18.37
CA GLN A 181 -5.83 6.01 17.83
C GLN A 181 -5.62 5.26 16.52
N LEU A 182 -6.24 4.08 16.42
CA LEU A 182 -6.25 3.27 15.21
C LEU A 182 -7.68 3.26 14.68
N HIS A 183 -7.88 3.82 13.50
CA HIS A 183 -9.19 3.85 12.85
C HIS A 183 -9.23 2.83 11.71
N ASP A 184 -10.06 1.80 11.86
CA ASP A 184 -10.36 0.87 10.79
C ASP A 184 -11.50 1.41 9.93
N TYR A 185 -11.16 1.98 8.77
CA TYR A 185 -12.14 2.57 7.86
C TYR A 185 -13.17 1.57 7.32
N PHE A 186 -12.81 0.28 7.28
CA PHE A 186 -13.69 -0.76 6.75
C PHE A 186 -14.48 -1.49 7.85
N ASN A 187 -14.16 -1.23 9.13
CA ASN A 187 -14.73 -1.92 10.30
C ASN A 187 -14.70 -3.46 10.14
N LYS A 188 -13.60 -4.01 9.61
CA LYS A 188 -13.42 -5.44 9.35
C LYS A 188 -12.57 -6.14 10.42
N TYR A 189 -11.79 -5.38 11.18
CA TYR A 189 -10.73 -5.91 12.05
C TYR A 189 -10.94 -5.57 13.53
N GLU A 190 -12.10 -5.05 13.91
CA GLU A 190 -12.44 -4.78 15.31
C GLU A 190 -12.21 -6.02 16.19
N GLY A 191 -11.57 -5.84 17.34
CA GLY A 191 -11.23 -6.92 18.25
C GLY A 191 -9.97 -7.73 17.90
N CYS A 192 -9.30 -7.45 16.76
CA CYS A 192 -7.98 -8.01 16.47
C CYS A 192 -6.94 -7.59 17.52
N ASP A 193 -5.89 -8.38 17.71
CA ASP A 193 -4.83 -8.06 18.66
C ASP A 193 -3.91 -6.98 18.11
N VAL A 194 -3.66 -5.94 18.89
CA VAL A 194 -2.75 -4.85 18.55
C VAL A 194 -1.55 -4.91 19.48
N LYS A 195 -0.37 -4.76 18.89
CA LYS A 195 0.91 -4.58 19.60
C LYS A 195 1.56 -3.29 19.12
N ILE A 196 1.72 -2.35 20.05
CA ILE A 196 2.44 -1.10 19.81
C ILE A 196 3.81 -1.24 20.45
N ILE A 197 4.83 -0.93 19.67
CA ILE A 197 6.22 -0.93 20.11
C ILE A 197 6.72 0.50 19.94
N VAL A 198 7.15 1.11 21.04
CA VAL A 198 7.85 2.40 21.00
C VAL A 198 9.30 2.19 21.40
N GLU A 199 10.21 2.83 20.67
CA GLU A 199 11.66 2.72 20.87
C GLU A 199 12.24 4.12 20.97
N GLY A 200 13.19 4.32 21.88
CA GLY A 200 13.94 5.58 22.01
C GLY A 200 15.17 5.40 22.89
N ASP A 201 16.29 6.04 22.56
CA ASP A 201 17.54 6.02 23.37
C ASP A 201 18.00 4.60 23.81
N GLY A 202 17.78 3.59 22.96
CA GLY A 202 18.13 2.20 23.23
C GLY A 202 17.19 1.46 24.19
N VAL A 203 16.13 2.10 24.68
CA VAL A 203 15.05 1.47 25.45
C VAL A 203 13.82 1.20 24.57
N ARG A 204 13.02 0.22 25.00
CA ARG A 204 11.82 -0.25 24.29
C ARG A 204 10.68 -0.47 25.26
N HIS A 205 9.50 0.00 24.88
CA HIS A 205 8.25 -0.31 25.57
C HIS A 205 7.27 -1.00 24.61
N THR A 206 6.46 -1.92 25.11
CA THR A 206 5.45 -2.64 24.32
C THR A 206 4.11 -2.60 25.02
N GLU A 207 3.13 -2.05 24.32
CA GLU A 207 1.74 -1.98 24.75
C GLU A 207 0.88 -2.92 23.91
N LYS A 208 -0.12 -3.56 24.53
CA LYS A 208 -0.99 -4.53 23.85
C LYS A 208 -2.45 -4.28 24.19
N PHE A 209 -3.31 -4.23 23.16
CA PHE A 209 -4.74 -4.05 23.35
C PHE A 209 -5.52 -4.65 22.17
N LYS A 210 -6.86 -4.66 22.29
CA LYS A 210 -7.73 -5.05 21.18
C LYS A 210 -8.06 -3.87 20.29
N LEU A 211 -8.01 -4.06 18.97
CA LEU A 211 -8.30 -3.02 17.99
C LEU A 211 -9.70 -2.45 18.23
N SER A 212 -9.75 -1.14 18.43
CA SER A 212 -10.97 -0.37 18.62
C SER A 212 -10.73 1.04 18.09
N ASN A 213 -11.75 1.69 17.53
CA ASN A 213 -11.68 3.07 17.05
C ASN A 213 -11.47 4.11 18.18
N LEU A 214 -11.45 3.66 19.44
CA LEU A 214 -11.23 4.49 20.62
C LEU A 214 -9.77 4.89 20.76
N LYS A 215 -9.54 6.12 21.21
CA LYS A 215 -8.21 6.59 21.64
C LYS A 215 -7.74 5.74 22.82
N ARG A 216 -6.51 5.25 22.75
CA ARG A 216 -5.79 4.60 23.84
C ARG A 216 -4.67 5.50 24.30
N GLU A 217 -4.46 5.52 25.61
CA GLU A 217 -3.37 6.27 26.22
C GLU A 217 -2.58 5.32 27.11
N PHE A 218 -1.27 5.48 27.12
CA PHE A 218 -0.35 4.62 27.86
C PHE A 218 0.93 5.36 28.20
N GLU A 219 1.71 4.79 29.11
CA GLU A 219 2.98 5.35 29.56
C GLU A 219 4.16 4.54 29.05
N CYS A 220 5.05 5.18 28.30
CA CYS A 220 6.29 4.54 27.85
C CYS A 220 7.51 4.90 28.71
N GLY A 221 7.46 5.98 29.50
CA GLY A 221 8.54 6.39 30.42
C GLY A 221 9.77 7.04 29.78
N PHE A 222 9.78 7.29 28.46
CA PHE A 222 10.87 7.95 27.74
C PHE A 222 10.34 8.76 26.53
N SER A 223 11.20 9.54 25.88
CA SER A 223 10.88 10.27 24.64
C SER A 223 11.12 9.37 23.42
N PRO A 224 10.08 8.82 22.77
CA PRO A 224 10.24 7.84 21.71
C PRO A 224 10.86 8.46 20.45
N ASP A 225 11.80 7.74 19.83
CA ASP A 225 12.36 8.02 18.49
C ASP A 225 11.48 7.43 17.38
N SER A 226 10.83 6.30 17.67
CA SER A 226 9.99 5.60 16.68
C SER A 226 8.82 4.87 17.32
N VAL A 227 7.82 4.61 16.50
CA VAL A 227 6.66 3.78 16.81
C VAL A 227 6.50 2.72 15.71
N GLU A 228 6.22 1.50 16.14
CA GLU A 228 5.83 0.39 15.28
C GLU A 228 4.48 -0.16 15.76
N THR A 229 3.51 -0.21 14.87
CA THR A 229 2.19 -0.80 15.13
C THR A 229 2.07 -2.11 14.39
N ILE A 230 1.65 -3.15 15.10
CA ILE A 230 1.39 -4.48 14.54
C ILE A 230 -0.04 -4.88 14.90
N ILE A 231 -0.81 -5.34 13.92
CA ILE A 231 -2.15 -5.92 14.15
C ILE A 231 -2.14 -7.38 13.72
N LEU A 232 -2.64 -8.24 14.60
CA LEU A 232 -2.73 -9.68 14.44
C LEU A 232 -4.20 -10.12 14.41
N ARG A 233 -4.54 -10.99 13.47
CA ARG A 233 -5.81 -11.71 13.41
C ARG A 233 -5.50 -13.19 13.55
N ASN A 234 -5.95 -13.82 14.63
CA ASN A 234 -5.65 -15.24 14.91
C ASN A 234 -4.13 -15.54 14.86
N ASP A 235 -3.33 -14.72 15.53
CA ASP A 235 -1.86 -14.76 15.52
C ASP A 235 -1.16 -14.47 14.17
N GLU A 236 -1.90 -14.28 13.09
CA GLU A 236 -1.36 -13.88 11.78
C GLU A 236 -1.29 -12.36 11.67
N LYS A 237 -0.14 -11.86 11.23
CA LYS A 237 0.08 -10.42 11.06
C LYS A 237 -0.65 -9.94 9.82
N ILE A 238 -1.63 -9.06 10.02
CA ILE A 238 -2.43 -8.47 8.93
C ILE A 238 -2.05 -7.03 8.64
N TYR A 239 -1.38 -6.35 9.55
CA TYR A 239 -0.94 -4.96 9.39
C TYR A 239 0.37 -4.72 10.14
N ARG A 240 1.24 -3.92 9.52
CA ARG A 240 2.45 -3.39 10.14
C ARG A 240 2.74 -1.99 9.60
N SER A 241 2.98 -1.06 10.49
CA SER A 241 3.53 0.26 10.19
C SER A 241 4.76 0.50 11.05
N LYS A 242 5.73 1.24 10.52
CA LYS A 242 6.82 1.82 11.31
C LYS A 242 7.01 3.28 10.93
N SER A 243 7.12 4.14 11.93
CA SER A 243 7.29 5.59 11.74
C SER A 243 8.34 6.13 12.68
N LEU A 244 9.17 7.04 12.16
CA LEU A 244 10.06 7.87 12.98
C LEU A 244 9.28 9.09 13.48
N LEU A 245 9.55 9.48 14.71
CA LEU A 245 8.92 10.63 15.33
C LEU A 245 9.81 11.85 15.18
N VAL A 246 9.23 12.94 14.69
CA VAL A 246 9.94 14.22 14.61
C VAL A 246 10.00 14.81 16.02
N LYS A 247 11.18 14.79 16.63
CA LYS A 247 11.42 15.38 17.94
C LYS A 247 11.54 16.91 17.86
N LYS A 248 12.34 17.40 16.91
CA LYS A 248 12.68 18.82 16.77
C LYS A 248 12.65 19.25 15.32
N ILE A 249 12.04 20.40 15.05
CA ILE A 249 12.10 21.08 13.75
C ILE A 249 12.84 22.40 13.96
N HIS A 250 13.93 22.59 13.22
CA HIS A 250 14.66 23.84 13.18
C HIS A 250 14.43 24.53 11.84
N ILE A 251 13.82 25.71 11.88
CA ILE A 251 13.50 26.51 10.70
C ILE A 251 14.34 27.78 10.75
N THR A 252 15.30 27.90 9.84
CA THR A 252 16.05 29.13 9.62
C THR A 252 15.43 29.90 8.47
N MET A 253 14.86 31.07 8.75
CA MET A 253 14.30 31.97 7.76
C MET A 253 15.28 33.09 7.46
N ASN A 254 15.63 33.27 6.18
CA ASN A 254 16.40 34.42 5.71
C ASN A 254 15.47 35.34 4.93
N TYR A 255 15.38 36.62 5.32
CA TYR A 255 14.56 37.60 4.62
C TYR A 255 15.34 38.88 4.37
N GLN A 256 14.97 39.59 3.30
CA GLN A 256 15.54 40.89 2.99
C GLN A 256 14.99 41.90 4.00
N SER A 257 15.89 42.51 4.78
CA SER A 257 15.53 43.43 5.85
C SER A 257 15.99 44.84 5.50
N GLY A 258 15.02 45.72 5.25
CA GLY A 258 15.27 47.14 4.98
C GLY A 258 15.73 47.44 3.54
N PRO A 259 15.97 48.72 3.23
CA PRO A 259 16.36 49.15 1.90
C PRO A 259 17.78 48.70 1.56
N ASP A 260 18.02 48.44 0.28
CA ASP A 260 19.32 48.04 -0.23
C ASP A 260 20.38 49.12 0.00
N LEU A 261 21.58 48.70 0.38
CA LEU A 261 22.72 49.59 0.49
C LEU A 261 23.38 49.74 -0.86
N MET A 262 23.59 50.99 -1.28
CA MET A 262 24.45 51.30 -2.42
C MET A 262 25.89 51.45 -1.93
N VAL A 263 26.80 50.59 -2.39
CA VAL A 263 28.24 50.73 -2.17
C VAL A 263 28.91 50.87 -3.53
N GLY A 264 29.27 52.11 -3.89
CA GLY A 264 29.64 52.47 -5.26
C GLY A 264 28.47 52.28 -6.23
N ASN A 265 28.72 51.63 -7.38
CA ASN A 265 27.68 51.29 -8.37
C ASN A 265 27.03 49.91 -8.14
N LYS A 266 27.27 49.27 -6.99
CA LYS A 266 26.69 47.95 -6.67
C LYS A 266 25.61 48.08 -5.60
N LYS A 267 24.47 47.45 -5.87
CA LYS A 267 23.36 47.29 -4.94
C LYS A 267 23.63 46.07 -4.06
N ILE A 268 23.68 46.26 -2.76
CA ILE A 268 23.88 45.19 -1.77
C ILE A 268 22.59 45.02 -0.99
N HIS A 269 21.97 43.84 -1.11
CA HIS A 269 20.79 43.47 -0.35
C HIS A 269 21.17 43.20 1.11
N ARG A 270 20.47 43.84 2.05
CA ARG A 270 20.59 43.50 3.46
C ARG A 270 19.72 42.30 3.75
N HIS A 271 20.33 41.24 4.28
CA HIS A 271 19.62 40.05 4.75
C HIS A 271 19.64 40.01 6.28
N SER A 272 18.53 39.62 6.86
CA SER A 272 18.42 39.19 8.26
C SER A 272 18.02 37.72 8.29
N SER A 273 18.44 37.03 9.36
CA SER A 273 18.04 35.65 9.64
C SER A 273 17.21 35.59 10.92
N THR A 274 16.30 34.64 10.99
CA THR A 274 15.57 34.29 12.20
C THR A 274 15.44 32.79 12.30
N ASP A 275 15.80 32.25 13.45
CA ASP A 275 15.69 30.83 13.76
C ASP A 275 14.44 30.59 14.60
N ILE A 276 13.62 29.64 14.16
CA ILE A 276 12.46 29.15 14.89
C ILE A 276 12.73 27.69 15.20
N VAL A 277 12.73 27.36 16.48
CA VAL A 277 12.84 25.98 16.97
C VAL A 277 11.48 25.54 17.48
N ILE A 278 10.99 24.40 17.00
CA ILE A 278 9.75 23.76 17.44
C ILE A 278 10.12 22.38 18.01
N GLY A 279 9.66 22.08 19.23
CA GLY A 279 9.88 20.79 19.89
C GLY A 279 11.18 20.68 20.69
N ASP A 280 11.66 21.78 21.30
CA ASP A 280 12.68 21.66 22.35
C ASP A 280 12.02 21.18 23.65
N ASP A 281 12.49 20.02 24.12
CA ASP A 281 12.29 19.56 25.50
C ASP A 281 13.18 20.44 26.40
N GLU A 282 12.64 21.52 26.97
CA GLU A 282 13.12 22.02 28.28
C GLU A 282 12.54 21.14 29.39
#